data_AF-A0A956IAI9-F1
#
_entry.id   AF-A0A956IAI9-F1
#
_cell.length_a   1.000
_cell.length_b   1.000
_cell.length_c   1.000
_cell.angle_alpha   90.00
_cell.angle_beta   90.00
_cell.angle_gamma   90.00
#
_symmetry.space_group_name_H-M   'P 1'
#
loop_
_entity.id
_entity.type
_entity.pdbx_description
1 polymer ?
#
loop_
_entity_poly.entity_id
_entity_poly.type
_entity_poly.pdbx_seq_one_letter_code
_entity_poly.pdbx_strand_id
1 'polypeptide(L)'
;MADRLDDLDYYTLLGLEPHATADAVRDAFHRFALKYHPDNHSGGDPTRLARATQIFRRGAEAYRVLSSPDSRRRYDEGLAKGDLRLAAEPEAAARKPAPAQTVNRKAHPFYRKAEQLLASGDLMNAKLQLKIALGHDPESGLLQSKLAHVEEQIAARKR
;
A
#
# COMPACT_ATOMS: atom_id res chain seq x y z
N MET A 1 -29.91 -3.26 10.98
CA MET A 1 -29.03 -4.34 11.49
C MET A 1 -27.60 -3.87 11.28
N ALA A 2 -27.00 -3.32 12.34
CA ALA A 2 -25.64 -2.78 12.28
C ALA A 2 -24.69 -3.87 11.76
N ASP A 3 -23.76 -3.43 10.94
CA ASP A 3 -22.84 -4.26 10.20
C ASP A 3 -22.06 -5.20 11.15
N ARG A 4 -22.41 -6.50 11.18
CA ARG A 4 -21.85 -7.52 12.10
C ARG A 4 -20.32 -7.66 12.04
N LEU A 5 -19.64 -6.89 11.21
CA LEU A 5 -18.19 -6.88 11.02
C LEU A 5 -17.45 -6.37 12.27
N ASP A 6 -18.06 -5.51 13.07
CA ASP A 6 -17.46 -4.97 14.31
C ASP A 6 -17.54 -5.96 15.50
N ASP A 7 -18.53 -6.86 15.48
CA ASP A 7 -18.73 -7.90 16.50
C ASP A 7 -17.88 -9.17 16.27
N LEU A 8 -17.16 -9.27 15.15
CA LEU A 8 -16.31 -10.42 14.82
C LEU A 8 -14.88 -10.22 15.34
N ASP A 9 -14.37 -11.24 16.01
CA ASP A 9 -12.96 -11.36 16.34
C ASP A 9 -12.11 -11.59 15.06
N TYR A 10 -10.79 -11.40 15.17
CA TYR A 10 -9.86 -11.49 14.05
C TYR A 10 -9.75 -12.90 13.47
N TYR A 11 -9.94 -13.94 14.29
CA TYR A 11 -9.91 -15.32 13.83
C TYR A 11 -11.17 -15.63 13.02
N THR A 12 -12.35 -15.33 13.55
CA THR A 12 -13.63 -15.52 12.85
C THR A 12 -13.71 -14.69 11.57
N LEU A 13 -13.18 -13.46 11.58
CA LEU A 13 -13.14 -12.60 10.39
C LEU A 13 -12.33 -13.22 9.24
N LEU A 14 -11.19 -13.86 9.55
CA LEU A 14 -10.36 -14.56 8.56
C LEU A 14 -10.80 -16.02 8.34
N GLY A 15 -11.78 -16.52 9.09
CA GLY A 15 -12.22 -17.92 9.04
C GLY A 15 -11.18 -18.90 9.57
N LEU A 16 -10.47 -18.51 10.62
CA LEU A 16 -9.42 -19.27 11.27
C LEU A 16 -9.85 -19.74 12.65
N GLU A 17 -9.23 -20.81 13.13
CA GLU A 17 -9.34 -21.19 14.54
C GLU A 17 -8.38 -20.36 15.41
N PRO A 18 -8.69 -20.14 16.72
CA PRO A 18 -7.85 -19.38 17.64
C PRO A 18 -6.40 -19.89 17.76
N HIS A 19 -6.19 -21.17 17.45
CA HIS A 19 -4.90 -21.85 17.50
C HIS A 19 -4.22 -21.98 16.12
N ALA A 20 -4.71 -21.28 15.09
CA ALA A 20 -4.12 -21.31 13.75
C ALA A 20 -2.65 -20.88 13.76
N THR A 21 -1.82 -21.46 12.90
CA THR A 21 -0.41 -21.06 12.77
C THR A 21 -0.26 -19.76 11.97
N ALA A 22 0.89 -19.09 12.06
CA ALA A 22 1.16 -17.88 11.27
C ALA A 22 1.08 -18.14 9.75
N ASP A 23 1.42 -19.36 9.31
CA ASP A 23 1.26 -19.76 7.91
C ASP A 23 -0.21 -19.86 7.50
N ALA A 24 -1.05 -20.48 8.33
CA ALA A 24 -2.50 -20.53 8.12
C ALA A 24 -3.13 -19.12 8.09
N VAL A 25 -2.67 -18.22 8.96
CA VAL A 25 -3.08 -16.81 8.98
C VAL A 25 -2.78 -16.12 7.64
N ARG A 26 -1.58 -16.36 7.10
CA ARG A 26 -1.16 -15.81 5.80
C ARG A 26 -1.98 -16.37 4.63
N ASP A 27 -2.21 -17.68 4.61
CA ASP A 27 -3.00 -18.31 3.56
C ASP A 27 -4.47 -17.86 3.59
N ALA A 28 -5.08 -17.81 4.78
CA ALA A 28 -6.45 -17.31 4.96
C ALA A 28 -6.57 -15.84 4.54
N PHE A 29 -5.62 -14.98 4.93
CA PHE A 29 -5.63 -13.58 4.51
C PHE A 29 -5.49 -13.45 2.99
N HIS A 30 -4.67 -14.27 2.33
CA HIS A 30 -4.55 -14.23 0.88
C HIS A 30 -5.88 -14.59 0.19
N ARG A 31 -6.56 -15.64 0.64
CA ARG A 31 -7.89 -16.02 0.13
C ARG A 31 -8.94 -14.94 0.39
N PHE A 32 -8.90 -14.33 1.58
CA PHE A 32 -9.77 -13.23 1.96
C PHE A 32 -9.54 -11.99 1.09
N ALA A 33 -8.28 -11.63 0.87
CA ALA A 33 -7.88 -10.50 0.04
C ALA A 33 -8.37 -10.67 -1.40
N LEU A 34 -8.22 -11.86 -2.00
CA LEU A 34 -8.72 -12.13 -3.35
C LEU A 34 -10.24 -11.95 -3.47
N LYS A 35 -10.99 -12.32 -2.41
CA LYS A 35 -12.45 -12.22 -2.37
C LYS A 35 -12.95 -10.78 -2.20
N TYR A 36 -12.28 -9.97 -1.38
CA TYR A 36 -12.72 -8.64 -0.99
C TYR A 36 -11.87 -7.50 -1.55
N HIS A 37 -10.95 -7.77 -2.48
CA HIS A 37 -10.08 -6.75 -3.06
C HIS A 37 -10.93 -5.67 -3.76
N PRO A 38 -10.70 -4.37 -3.48
CA PRO A 38 -11.46 -3.29 -4.10
C PRO A 38 -11.26 -3.24 -5.62
N ASP A 39 -10.10 -3.68 -6.14
CA ASP A 39 -9.81 -3.67 -7.58
C ASP A 39 -10.77 -4.57 -8.38
N ASN A 40 -11.17 -5.70 -7.81
CA ASN A 40 -12.16 -6.61 -8.42
C ASN A 40 -13.58 -6.01 -8.45
N HIS A 41 -13.79 -4.90 -7.73
CA HIS A 41 -15.09 -4.26 -7.55
C HIS A 41 -15.11 -2.81 -8.10
N SER A 42 -14.02 -2.34 -8.70
CA SER A 42 -13.85 -0.96 -9.20
C SER A 42 -14.81 -0.57 -10.33
N GLY A 43 -15.41 -1.54 -11.02
CA GLY A 43 -16.41 -1.31 -12.09
C GLY A 43 -17.86 -1.51 -11.64
N GLY A 44 -18.10 -1.80 -10.35
CA GLY A 44 -19.42 -2.11 -9.80
C GLY A 44 -20.09 -0.94 -9.06
N ASP A 45 -21.20 -1.25 -8.39
CA ASP A 45 -21.94 -0.30 -7.57
C ASP A 45 -21.06 0.32 -6.46
N PRO A 46 -21.08 1.65 -6.25
CA PRO A 46 -20.25 2.32 -5.24
C PRO A 46 -20.50 1.81 -3.82
N THR A 47 -21.71 1.32 -3.51
CA THR A 47 -22.04 0.72 -2.23
C THR A 47 -21.29 -0.60 -2.02
N ARG A 48 -21.12 -1.40 -3.09
CA ARG A 48 -20.34 -2.65 -3.02
C ARG A 48 -18.86 -2.37 -2.86
N LEU A 49 -18.33 -1.37 -3.54
CA LEU A 49 -16.94 -0.95 -3.38
C LEU A 49 -16.65 -0.47 -1.95
N ALA A 50 -17.56 0.33 -1.37
CA ALA A 50 -17.44 0.79 0.01
C ALA A 50 -17.46 -0.39 1.01
N ARG A 51 -18.39 -1.34 0.83
CA ARG A 51 -18.49 -2.56 1.64
C ARG A 51 -17.24 -3.45 1.52
N ALA A 52 -16.78 -3.73 0.30
CA ALA A 52 -15.57 -4.50 0.06
C ALA A 52 -14.35 -3.83 0.69
N THR A 53 -14.23 -2.50 0.59
CA THR A 53 -13.16 -1.73 1.22
C THR A 53 -13.18 -1.84 2.74
N GLN A 54 -14.37 -1.75 3.37
CA GLN A 54 -14.51 -1.87 4.82
C GLN A 54 -14.15 -3.28 5.31
N ILE A 55 -14.64 -4.32 4.63
CA ILE A 55 -14.32 -5.72 4.92
C ILE A 55 -12.82 -5.98 4.75
N PHE A 56 -12.24 -5.51 3.65
CA PHE A 56 -10.81 -5.64 3.38
C PHE A 56 -9.95 -4.97 4.45
N ARG A 57 -10.30 -3.75 4.87
CA ARG A 57 -9.59 -3.04 5.94
C ARG A 57 -9.60 -3.82 7.25
N ARG A 58 -10.74 -4.39 7.64
CA ARG A 58 -10.85 -5.22 8.85
C ARG A 58 -10.03 -6.50 8.73
N GLY A 59 -10.07 -7.19 7.59
CA GLY A 59 -9.23 -8.38 7.38
C GLY A 59 -7.73 -8.07 7.39
N ALA A 60 -7.33 -6.92 6.87
CA ALA A 60 -5.94 -6.46 6.92
C ALA A 60 -5.50 -6.10 8.34
N GLU A 61 -6.38 -5.54 9.16
CA GLU A 61 -6.16 -5.37 10.60
C GLU A 61 -5.94 -6.71 11.31
N ALA A 62 -6.85 -7.67 11.10
CA ALA A 62 -6.74 -9.02 11.65
C ALA A 62 -5.41 -9.69 11.26
N TYR A 63 -5.04 -9.64 9.98
CA TYR A 63 -3.78 -10.23 9.52
C TYR A 63 -2.57 -9.57 10.19
N ARG A 64 -2.52 -8.24 10.29
CA ARG A 64 -1.39 -7.53 10.94
C ARG A 64 -1.19 -8.00 12.38
N VAL A 65 -2.29 -8.14 13.12
CA VAL A 65 -2.26 -8.56 14.52
C VAL A 65 -1.88 -10.03 14.65
N LEU A 66 -2.50 -10.92 13.86
CA LEU A 66 -2.31 -12.36 13.97
C LEU A 66 -1.01 -12.87 13.33
N SER A 67 -0.42 -12.12 12.40
CA SER A 67 0.82 -12.47 11.71
C SER A 67 2.06 -12.29 12.60
N SER A 68 2.04 -11.30 13.51
CA SER A 68 3.12 -11.06 14.46
C SER A 68 2.87 -11.78 15.79
N PRO A 69 3.81 -12.59 16.30
CA PRO A 69 3.61 -13.32 17.56
C PRO A 69 3.42 -12.39 18.77
N ASP A 70 4.08 -11.23 18.79
CA ASP A 70 3.94 -10.23 19.86
C ASP A 70 2.54 -9.59 19.85
N SER A 71 2.12 -9.10 18.67
CA SER A 71 0.81 -8.46 18.50
C SER A 71 -0.33 -9.45 18.73
N ARG A 72 -0.16 -10.71 18.29
CA ARG A 72 -1.11 -11.79 18.55
C ARG A 72 -1.23 -12.09 20.04
N ARG A 73 -0.12 -12.17 20.76
CA ARG A 73 -0.13 -12.38 22.22
C ARG A 73 -0.90 -11.26 22.93
N ARG A 74 -0.63 -9.99 22.59
CA ARG A 74 -1.35 -8.83 23.13
C ARG A 74 -2.85 -8.88 22.81
N TYR A 75 -3.20 -9.35 21.61
CA TYR A 75 -4.58 -9.54 21.19
C TYR A 75 -5.27 -10.66 21.96
N ASP A 76 -4.65 -11.83 22.08
CA ASP A 76 -5.20 -12.97 22.82
C ASP A 76 -5.39 -12.62 24.32
N GLU A 77 -4.47 -11.83 24.91
CA GLU A 77 -4.61 -11.28 26.27
C GLU A 77 -5.78 -10.30 26.41
N GLY A 78 -6.08 -9.51 25.36
CA GLY A 78 -7.24 -8.62 25.32
C GLY A 78 -8.55 -9.38 25.09
N LEU A 79 -8.52 -10.41 24.25
CA LEU A 79 -9.67 -11.26 23.94
C LEU A 79 -10.19 -11.96 25.21
N ALA A 80 -9.29 -12.42 26.07
CA ALA A 80 -9.62 -12.99 27.38
C ALA A 80 -10.31 -11.99 28.33
N LYS A 81 -10.17 -10.68 28.08
CA LYS A 81 -10.80 -9.59 28.85
C LYS A 81 -12.07 -9.03 28.19
N GLY A 82 -12.45 -9.58 27.03
CA GLY A 82 -13.61 -9.13 26.26
C GLY A 82 -13.31 -8.09 25.17
N ASP A 83 -12.06 -7.73 24.94
CA ASP A 83 -11.66 -6.85 23.84
C ASP A 83 -11.56 -7.63 22.53
N LEU A 84 -12.58 -7.50 21.68
CA LEU A 84 -12.65 -8.17 20.37
C LEU A 84 -11.72 -7.54 19.31
N ARG A 85 -11.16 -6.36 19.60
CA ARG A 85 -10.31 -5.57 18.71
C ARG A 85 -9.15 -4.98 19.52
N LEU A 86 -7.91 -5.27 19.14
CA LEU A 86 -6.77 -4.59 19.74
C LEU A 86 -6.83 -3.11 19.32
N ALA A 87 -6.96 -2.19 20.27
CA ALA A 87 -7.00 -0.75 20.01
C ALA A 87 -5.89 -0.39 19.02
N ALA A 88 -6.30 0.07 17.84
CA ALA A 88 -5.43 0.17 16.68
C ALA A 88 -4.15 0.92 17.03
N GLU A 89 -3.01 0.24 17.03
CA GLU A 89 -1.77 0.97 16.81
C GLU A 89 -1.96 1.71 15.48
N PRO A 90 -1.76 3.04 15.47
CA PRO A 90 -2.15 3.87 14.36
C PRO A 90 -1.58 3.28 13.08
N GLU A 91 -2.44 3.13 12.08
CA GLU A 91 -2.19 2.66 10.74
C GLU A 91 -1.11 3.52 10.03
N ALA A 92 0.14 3.40 10.47
CA ALA A 92 1.26 4.17 9.95
C ALA A 92 2.29 3.30 9.21
N ALA A 93 2.25 1.97 9.35
CA ALA A 93 3.35 1.11 8.89
C ALA A 93 3.02 0.07 7.79
N ALA A 94 1.77 -0.08 7.35
CA ALA A 94 1.40 -1.09 6.33
C ALA A 94 1.03 -0.51 4.95
N ARG A 95 1.31 0.78 4.71
CA ARG A 95 1.67 1.17 3.35
C ARG A 95 3.10 0.68 3.17
N LYS A 96 3.36 -0.21 2.20
CA LYS A 96 4.62 -0.07 1.44
C LYS A 96 4.71 1.44 1.18
N PRO A 97 5.75 2.17 1.60
CA PRO A 97 5.85 3.55 1.17
C PRO A 97 5.87 3.46 -0.36
N ALA A 98 4.75 3.86 -1.00
CA ALA A 98 4.89 4.50 -2.29
C ALA A 98 5.96 5.56 -2.02
N PRO A 99 7.13 5.49 -2.67
CA PRO A 99 8.29 6.27 -2.27
C PRO A 99 7.83 7.70 -2.09
N ALA A 100 8.12 8.24 -0.90
CA ALA A 100 7.65 9.51 -0.39
C ALA A 100 8.26 10.66 -1.20
N GLN A 101 7.91 10.76 -2.48
CA GLN A 101 8.22 11.83 -3.42
C GLN A 101 7.12 11.82 -4.49
N THR A 102 5.87 12.10 -4.07
CA THR A 102 4.71 12.13 -4.97
C THR A 102 4.80 13.36 -5.86
N VAL A 103 5.36 13.17 -7.06
CA VAL A 103 5.14 14.07 -8.18
C VAL A 103 3.63 14.17 -8.47
N ASN A 104 3.17 15.30 -8.97
CA ASN A 104 1.76 15.49 -9.37
C ASN A 104 1.22 14.29 -10.15
N ARG A 105 -0.06 13.93 -9.97
CA ARG A 105 -0.70 12.80 -10.67
C ARG A 105 -0.55 12.88 -12.20
N LYS A 106 -0.53 14.09 -12.78
CA LYS A 106 -0.29 14.32 -14.21
C LYS A 106 1.19 14.15 -14.61
N ALA A 107 2.13 14.44 -13.70
CA ALA A 107 3.56 14.27 -13.90
C ALA A 107 4.03 12.82 -13.69
N HIS A 108 3.27 12.01 -12.92
CA HIS A 108 3.62 10.64 -12.56
C HIS A 108 4.00 9.70 -13.72
N PRO A 109 3.24 9.61 -14.83
CA PRO A 109 3.60 8.71 -15.93
C PRO A 109 4.95 9.09 -16.57
N PHE A 110 5.23 10.38 -16.73
CA PHE A 110 6.48 10.89 -17.29
C PHE A 110 7.66 10.66 -16.35
N TYR A 111 7.46 10.89 -15.05
CA TYR A 111 8.46 10.59 -14.03
C TYR A 111 8.85 9.10 -14.03
N ARG A 112 7.86 8.19 -14.03
CA ARG A 112 8.14 6.75 -14.11
C ARG A 112 8.90 6.38 -15.37
N LYS A 113 8.54 6.98 -16.51
CA LYS A 113 9.23 6.71 -17.78
C LYS A 113 10.67 7.20 -17.74
N ALA A 114 10.93 8.36 -17.13
CA ALA A 114 12.28 8.87 -16.93
C ALA A 114 13.14 7.90 -16.10
N GLU A 115 12.62 7.39 -14.97
CA GLU A 115 13.34 6.42 -14.12
C GLU A 115 13.74 5.16 -14.90
N GLN A 116 12.84 4.63 -15.74
CA GLN A 116 13.14 3.48 -16.59
C GLN A 116 14.25 3.77 -17.61
N LEU A 117 14.26 4.96 -18.20
CA LEU A 117 15.28 5.38 -19.17
C LEU A 117 16.64 5.61 -18.50
N LEU A 118 16.64 6.12 -17.27
CA LEU A 118 17.85 6.21 -16.46
C LEU A 118 18.42 4.83 -16.14
N ALA A 119 17.56 3.87 -15.77
CA ALA A 119 17.97 2.50 -15.55
C ALA A 119 18.52 1.83 -16.83
N SER A 120 17.99 2.17 -18.01
CA SER A 120 18.52 1.70 -19.30
C SER A 120 19.75 2.48 -19.78
N GLY A 121 20.21 3.49 -19.05
CA GLY A 121 21.35 4.34 -19.42
C GLY A 121 21.08 5.35 -20.53
N ASP A 122 19.83 5.51 -20.95
CA ASP A 122 19.39 6.47 -21.97
C ASP A 122 19.09 7.83 -21.33
N LEU A 123 20.18 8.53 -21.02
CA LEU A 123 20.13 9.80 -20.30
C LEU A 123 19.43 10.91 -21.12
N MET A 124 19.53 10.88 -22.46
CA MET A 124 18.91 11.90 -23.31
C MET A 124 17.39 11.82 -23.27
N ASN A 125 16.84 10.62 -23.43
CA ASN A 125 15.40 10.42 -23.35
C ASN A 125 14.89 10.61 -21.92
N ALA A 126 15.67 10.21 -20.90
CA ALA A 126 15.32 10.47 -19.50
C ALA A 126 15.19 11.96 -19.20
N LYS A 127 16.14 12.79 -19.69
CA LYS A 127 16.09 14.25 -19.56
C LYS A 127 14.81 14.84 -20.17
N LEU A 128 14.41 14.38 -21.36
CA LEU A 128 13.18 14.82 -22.01
C LEU A 128 11.94 14.53 -21.15
N GLN A 129 11.84 13.30 -20.63
CA GLN A 129 10.71 12.89 -19.79
C GLN A 129 10.63 13.69 -18.48
N LEU A 130 11.78 14.00 -17.85
CA LEU A 130 11.83 14.84 -16.64
C LEU A 130 11.37 16.28 -16.92
N LYS A 131 11.71 16.84 -18.09
CA LYS A 131 11.23 18.19 -18.49
C LYS A 131 9.72 18.23 -18.70
N ILE A 132 9.14 17.19 -19.33
CA ILE A 132 7.69 17.08 -19.49
C ILE A 132 7.01 16.94 -18.11
N ALA A 133 7.60 16.13 -17.22
CA ALA A 133 7.11 16.00 -15.85
C ALA A 133 7.12 17.35 -15.10
N LEU A 134 8.18 18.15 -15.23
CA LEU A 134 8.26 19.50 -14.66
C LEU A 134 7.23 20.46 -15.24
N GLY A 135 6.83 20.31 -16.51
CA GLY A 135 5.75 21.09 -17.09
C GLY A 135 4.40 20.86 -16.40
N HIS A 136 4.20 19.67 -15.81
CA HIS A 136 3.01 19.33 -15.04
C HIS A 136 3.16 19.59 -13.53
N ASP A 137 4.39 19.68 -13.03
CA ASP A 137 4.71 19.84 -11.61
C ASP A 137 5.98 20.70 -11.43
N PRO A 138 5.90 22.02 -11.72
CA PRO A 138 7.08 22.90 -11.75
C PRO A 138 7.68 23.14 -10.35
N GLU A 139 6.87 23.01 -9.31
CA GLU A 139 7.25 23.20 -7.90
C GLU A 139 7.90 21.94 -7.29
N SER A 140 8.03 20.87 -8.07
CA SER A 140 8.55 19.59 -7.61
C SER A 140 10.07 19.63 -7.45
N GLY A 141 10.53 19.85 -6.22
CA GLY A 141 11.96 19.80 -5.88
C GLY A 141 12.62 18.48 -6.31
N LEU A 142 11.90 17.35 -6.22
CA LEU A 142 12.35 16.05 -6.71
C LEU A 142 12.73 16.07 -8.20
N LEU A 143 11.82 16.56 -9.04
CA LEU A 143 12.00 16.55 -10.49
C LEU A 143 13.14 17.48 -10.90
N GLN A 144 13.25 18.63 -10.22
CA GLN A 144 14.34 19.57 -10.41
C GLN A 144 15.70 18.93 -10.07
N SER A 145 15.81 18.28 -8.90
CA SER A 145 17.03 17.59 -8.49
C SER A 145 17.41 16.45 -9.44
N LYS A 146 16.44 15.66 -9.90
CA LYS A 146 16.72 14.58 -10.86
C LYS A 146 17.16 15.10 -12.21
N LEU A 147 16.49 16.13 -12.73
CA LEU A 147 16.89 16.73 -14.01
C LEU A 147 18.36 17.21 -13.94
N ALA A 148 18.72 17.91 -12.86
CA ALA A 148 20.09 18.38 -12.65
C ALA A 148 21.11 17.23 -12.62
N HIS A 149 20.82 16.15 -11.90
CA HIS A 149 21.70 14.99 -11.84
C HIS A 149 21.90 14.32 -13.21
N VAL A 150 20.83 14.21 -14.01
CA VAL A 150 20.90 13.65 -15.36
C VAL A 150 21.72 14.54 -16.28
N GLU A 151 21.55 15.86 -16.17
CA GLU A 151 22.34 16.83 -16.94
C GLU A 151 23.83 16.76 -16.59
N GLU A 152 24.16 16.59 -15.32
CA GLU A 152 25.53 16.37 -14.86
C GLU A 152 26.11 15.07 -15.42
N GLN A 153 25.38 13.95 -15.38
CA GLN A 153 25.83 12.69 -15.96
C GLN A 153 26.07 12.78 -17.47
N ILE A 154 25.21 13.50 -18.19
CA ILE A 154 25.39 13.75 -19.63
C ILE A 154 26.65 14.59 -19.87
N ALA A 155 26.88 15.63 -19.06
CA ALA A 155 28.06 16.48 -19.17
C ALA A 155 29.34 15.71 -18.85
N ALA A 156 29.32 14.83 -17.84
CA ALA A 156 30.44 13.98 -17.46
C ALA A 156 30.80 12.97 -18.56
N ARG A 157 29.81 12.40 -19.27
CA ARG A 157 30.05 11.47 -20.39
C ARG A 157 30.57 12.14 -21.67
N LYS A 158 30.51 13.46 -21.75
CA LYS A 158 31.01 14.24 -22.90
C LYS A 158 32.45 14.77 -22.71
N ARG A 159 33.07 14.52 -21.56
CA ARG A 159 34.49 14.79 -21.29
C ARG A 159 35.31 13.53 -21.54
#